data_AF-A0A1F7J9J7-F1
#
_entry.id   AF-A0A1F7J9J7-F1
#
_cell.length_a   1.000
_cell.length_b   1.000
_cell.length_c   1.000
_cell.angle_alpha   90.00
_cell.angle_beta   90.00
_cell.angle_gamma   90.00
#
_symmetry.space_group_name_H-M   'P 1'
#
loop_
_entity.id
_entity.type
_entity.pdbx_description
1 polymer ?
#
loop_
_entity_poly.entity_id
_entity_poly.type
_entity_poly.pdbx_seq_one_letter_code
_entity_poly.pdbx_strand_id
1 'polypeptide(L)'
;MFPSTSFYSTALMAATFFVFATSFVLIVTAVLSAKSMGGRLGMGLKKIAAGAIVHAGLFFFMLLLQYGWETILNPVQIQMLYVGVSLTGSGFLIAGFYEIYKISKELKLFY
;
A
#
# COMPACT_ATOMS: atom_id res chain seq x y z
N MET A 1 18.65 29.20 -5.85
CA MET A 1 17.92 29.52 -4.61
C MET A 1 17.43 28.21 -4.05
N PHE A 2 18.05 27.69 -2.98
CA PHE A 2 17.59 26.45 -2.36
C PHE A 2 16.22 26.71 -1.73
N PRO A 3 15.22 25.81 -1.87
CA PRO A 3 13.92 26.03 -1.27
C PRO A 3 14.08 26.19 0.24
N SER A 4 13.33 27.12 0.82
CA SER A 4 13.30 27.29 2.28
C SER A 4 12.86 25.99 2.95
N THR A 5 13.39 25.71 4.14
CA THR A 5 13.00 24.55 4.97
C THR A 5 11.48 24.45 5.18
N SER A 6 10.78 25.58 5.18
CA SER A 6 9.31 25.66 5.20
C SER A 6 8.65 25.01 3.99
N PHE A 7 9.16 25.24 2.78
CA PHE A 7 8.63 24.67 1.54
C PHE A 7 8.76 23.14 1.51
N TYR A 8 9.91 22.62 1.94
CA TYR A 8 10.13 21.18 2.08
C TYR A 8 9.14 20.53 3.07
N SER A 9 8.88 21.18 4.21
CA SER A 9 7.93 20.64 5.20
C SER A 9 6.49 20.62 4.67
N THR A 10 6.05 21.68 3.98
CA THR A 10 4.70 21.77 3.41
C THR A 10 4.50 20.78 2.27
N ALA A 11 5.50 20.64 1.38
CA ALA A 11 5.46 19.69 0.29
C ALA A 11 5.42 18.24 0.79
N LEU A 12 6.23 17.90 1.81
CA LEU A 12 6.21 16.59 2.45
C LEU A 12 4.86 16.29 3.10
N MET A 13 4.27 17.26 3.81
CA MET A 13 2.96 17.10 4.43
C MET A 13 1.85 16.87 3.39
N ALA A 14 1.87 17.64 2.30
CA ALA A 14 0.92 17.48 1.19
C ALA A 14 1.09 16.13 0.49
N ALA A 15 2.32 15.69 0.24
CA ALA A 15 2.61 14.38 -0.35
C ALA A 15 2.12 13.24 0.55
N THR A 16 2.39 13.31 1.86
CA THR A 16 1.91 12.35 2.84
C THR A 16 0.38 12.26 2.84
N PHE A 17 -0.32 13.39 2.89
CA PHE A 17 -1.77 13.42 2.81
C PHE A 17 -2.28 12.78 1.52
N PHE A 18 -1.69 13.12 0.38
CA PHE A 18 -2.08 12.60 -0.92
C PHE A 18 -1.89 11.08 -1.02
N VAL A 19 -0.74 10.56 -0.54
CA VAL A 19 -0.46 9.12 -0.50
C VAL A 19 -1.48 8.39 0.37
N PHE A 20 -1.85 8.93 1.53
CA PHE A 20 -2.89 8.31 2.36
C PHE A 20 -4.27 8.35 1.71
N ALA A 21 -4.68 9.50 1.19
CA ALA A 21 -6.00 9.65 0.57
C ALA A 21 -6.16 8.69 -0.62
N THR A 22 -5.16 8.64 -1.49
CA THR A 22 -5.16 7.73 -2.66
C THR A 22 -5.12 6.27 -2.23
N SER A 23 -4.28 5.91 -1.26
CA SER A 23 -4.20 4.54 -0.72
C SER A 23 -5.53 4.11 -0.09
N PHE A 24 -6.18 4.99 0.68
CA PHE A 24 -7.50 4.72 1.26
C PHE A 24 -8.56 4.48 0.20
N VAL A 25 -8.63 5.35 -0.83
CA VAL A 25 -9.57 5.19 -1.95
C VAL A 25 -9.33 3.88 -2.69
N LEU A 26 -8.07 3.52 -2.96
CA LEU A 26 -7.71 2.26 -3.62
C LEU A 26 -8.13 1.04 -2.80
N ILE A 27 -7.86 1.05 -1.49
CA ILE A 27 -8.24 -0.04 -0.57
C ILE A 27 -9.76 -0.20 -0.54
N VAL A 28 -10.51 0.89 -0.32
CA VAL A 28 -11.98 0.87 -0.27
C VAL A 28 -12.56 0.36 -1.60
N THR A 29 -12.06 0.88 -2.72
CA THR A 29 -12.51 0.45 -4.06
C THR A 29 -12.23 -1.03 -4.27
N ALA A 30 -11.03 -1.51 -3.95
CA ALA A 30 -10.68 -2.92 -4.09
C ALA A 30 -11.56 -3.84 -3.21
N VAL A 31 -11.85 -3.44 -1.97
CA VAL A 31 -12.72 -4.20 -1.07
C VAL A 31 -14.17 -4.23 -1.56
N LEU A 32 -14.72 -3.09 -1.99
CA LEU A 32 -16.08 -3.01 -2.50
C LEU A 32 -16.23 -3.79 -3.82
N SER A 33 -15.28 -3.63 -4.75
CA SER A 33 -15.24 -4.41 -5.99
C SER A 33 -15.08 -5.91 -5.73
N ALA A 34 -14.30 -6.30 -4.72
CA ALA A 34 -14.17 -7.70 -4.37
C ALA A 34 -15.50 -8.32 -3.89
N LYS A 35 -16.31 -7.53 -3.16
CA LYS A 35 -17.62 -7.96 -2.66
C LYS A 35 -18.63 -8.10 -3.80
N SER A 36 -18.58 -7.23 -4.82
CA SER A 36 -19.50 -7.29 -5.96
C SER A 36 -19.13 -8.37 -6.99
N MET A 37 -17.84 -8.58 -7.26
CA MET A 37 -17.39 -9.50 -8.31
C MET A 37 -17.43 -10.97 -7.92
N GLY A 38 -17.21 -11.30 -6.65
CA GLY A 38 -17.19 -12.69 -6.17
C GLY A 38 -16.15 -13.58 -6.88
N GLY A 39 -16.17 -14.88 -6.56
CA GLY A 39 -15.32 -15.88 -7.21
C GLY A 39 -13.81 -15.58 -7.17
N ARG A 40 -13.10 -16.00 -8.22
CA ARG A 40 -11.63 -15.81 -8.34
C ARG A 40 -11.23 -14.35 -8.50
N LEU A 41 -12.08 -13.51 -9.12
CA LEU A 41 -11.80 -12.09 -9.34
C LEU A 41 -11.87 -11.31 -8.02
N GLY A 42 -12.89 -11.60 -7.21
CA GLY A 42 -13.01 -11.06 -5.87
C GLY A 42 -11.89 -11.50 -4.93
N MET A 43 -11.36 -12.73 -5.09
CA MET A 43 -10.17 -13.18 -4.35
C MET A 43 -8.92 -12.37 -4.73
N GLY A 44 -8.69 -12.14 -6.03
CA GLY A 44 -7.58 -11.31 -6.50
C GLY A 44 -7.64 -9.89 -5.94
N LEU A 45 -8.82 -9.26 -5.97
CA LEU A 45 -9.03 -7.93 -5.43
C LEU A 45 -8.84 -7.86 -3.90
N LYS A 46 -9.25 -8.89 -3.14
CA LYS A 46 -8.98 -8.97 -1.70
C LYS A 46 -7.48 -9.03 -1.40
N LYS A 47 -6.71 -9.77 -2.22
CA LYS A 47 -5.24 -9.83 -2.08
C LYS A 47 -4.59 -8.49 -2.38
N ILE A 48 -5.04 -7.79 -3.43
CA ILE A 48 -4.58 -6.43 -3.72
C ILE A 48 -4.90 -5.50 -2.54
N ALA A 49 -6.13 -5.53 -2.02
CA ALA A 49 -6.52 -4.73 -0.87
C ALA A 49 -5.65 -5.04 0.37
N ALA A 50 -5.39 -6.32 0.65
CA ALA A 50 -4.53 -6.74 1.75
C ALA A 50 -3.10 -6.19 1.60
N GLY A 51 -2.50 -6.32 0.41
CA GLY A 51 -1.17 -5.76 0.14
C GLY A 51 -1.12 -4.24 0.28
N ALA A 52 -2.13 -3.53 -0.21
CA ALA A 52 -2.26 -2.09 -0.06
C ALA A 52 -2.41 -1.65 1.41
N ILE A 53 -3.20 -2.38 2.22
CA ILE A 53 -3.32 -2.14 3.67
C ILE A 53 -1.99 -2.33 4.37
N VAL A 54 -1.25 -3.40 4.04
CA VAL A 54 0.07 -3.69 4.63
C VAL A 54 1.04 -2.54 4.33
N HIS A 55 1.11 -2.07 3.08
CA HIS A 55 1.98 -0.93 2.72
C HIS A 55 1.53 0.39 3.35
N ALA A 56 0.22 0.67 3.40
CA ALA A 56 -0.31 1.86 4.05
C ALA A 56 0.00 1.88 5.56
N GLY A 57 -0.12 0.72 6.22
CA GLY A 57 0.24 0.55 7.62
C GLY A 57 1.73 0.75 7.87
N LEU A 58 2.59 0.18 7.02
CA LEU A 58 4.04 0.41 7.09
C LEU A 58 4.40 1.89 6.90
N PHE A 59 3.80 2.54 5.90
CA PHE A 59 4.00 3.96 5.65
C PHE A 59 3.59 4.81 6.85
N PHE A 60 2.43 4.52 7.44
CA PHE A 60 1.95 5.18 8.65
C PHE A 60 2.90 4.98 9.83
N PHE A 61 3.36 3.75 10.06
CA PHE A 61 4.33 3.46 11.12
C PHE A 61 5.63 4.26 10.93
N MET A 62 6.18 4.30 9.72
CA MET A 62 7.39 5.06 9.42
C MET A 62 7.19 6.57 9.61
N LEU A 63 6.00 7.11 9.31
CA LEU A 63 5.68 8.50 9.57
C LEU A 63 5.60 8.81 11.06
N LEU A 64 5.00 7.95 11.88
CA LEU A 64 4.98 8.16 13.33
C LEU A 64 6.40 8.29 13.87
N LEU A 65 7.31 7.39 13.44
CA LEU A 65 8.73 7.49 13.79
C LEU A 65 9.36 8.80 13.31
N GLN A 66 9.05 9.24 12.10
CA GLN A 66 9.54 10.52 11.56
C GLN A 66 9.04 11.74 12.36
N TYR A 67 7.83 11.69 12.91
CA TYR A 67 7.27 12.71 13.80
C TYR A 67 7.73 12.60 15.27
N GLY A 68 8.72 11.74 15.55
CA GLY A 68 9.33 11.62 16.87
C GLY A 68 8.59 10.71 17.83
N TRP A 69 7.70 9.84 17.36
CA TRP A 69 7.13 8.80 18.22
C TRP A 69 8.21 7.79 18.59
N GLU A 70 8.29 7.51 19.89
CA GLU A 70 9.21 6.51 20.42
C GLU A 70 8.69 5.10 20.12
N THR A 71 9.64 4.19 19.86
CA THR A 71 9.38 2.77 19.66
C THR A 71 10.37 1.96 20.48
N ILE A 72 9.94 0.78 20.91
CA ILE A 72 10.81 -0.19 21.58
C ILE A 72 11.83 -0.84 20.63
N LEU A 73 11.66 -0.64 19.32
CA LEU A 73 12.50 -1.25 18.29
C LEU A 73 13.79 -0.45 18.08
N ASN A 74 14.92 -1.15 18.04
CA ASN A 74 16.19 -0.54 17.65
C ASN A 74 16.25 -0.31 16.11
N PRO A 75 17.22 0.48 15.61
CA PRO A 75 17.31 0.80 14.18
C PRO A 75 17.40 -0.42 13.25
N VAL A 76 18.10 -1.48 13.67
CA VAL A 76 18.23 -2.72 12.87
C VAL A 76 16.90 -3.46 12.80
N GLN A 77 16.14 -3.51 13.90
CA GLN A 77 14.80 -4.10 13.93
C GLN A 77 13.81 -3.32 13.06
N ILE A 78 13.90 -1.98 13.02
CA ILE A 78 13.08 -1.15 12.14
C ILE A 78 13.39 -1.45 10.66
N GLN A 79 14.66 -1.61 10.30
CA GLN A 79 15.05 -1.99 8.94
C GLN A 79 14.54 -3.38 8.55
N MET A 80 14.67 -4.36 9.46
CA MET A 80 14.16 -5.71 9.23
C MET A 80 12.62 -5.72 9.10
N LEU A 81 11.92 -4.96 9.94
CA LEU A 81 10.47 -4.78 9.84
C LEU A 81 10.09 -4.17 8.49
N TYR A 82 10.76 -3.10 8.07
CA TYR A 82 10.52 -2.45 6.79
C TYR A 82 10.67 -3.44 5.64
N VAL A 83 11.77 -4.21 5.59
CA VAL A 83 12.02 -5.19 4.55
C VAL A 83 10.97 -6.31 4.59
N GLY A 84 10.74 -6.90 5.76
CA GLY A 84 9.79 -8.01 5.91
C GLY A 84 8.37 -7.63 5.51
N VAL A 85 7.87 -6.52 6.05
CA VAL A 85 6.51 -6.03 5.75
C VAL A 85 6.40 -5.60 4.28
N SER A 86 7.43 -4.97 3.71
CA SER A 86 7.43 -4.60 2.28
C SER A 86 7.39 -5.83 1.37
N LEU A 87 8.15 -6.89 1.69
CA LEU A 87 8.13 -8.14 0.95
C LEU A 87 6.77 -8.84 1.05
N THR A 88 6.19 -8.88 2.26
CA THR A 88 4.85 -9.46 2.46
C THR A 88 3.77 -8.68 1.70
N GLY A 89 3.76 -7.35 1.82
CA GLY A 89 2.82 -6.48 1.10
C GLY A 89 2.94 -6.66 -0.42
N SER A 90 4.17 -6.67 -0.94
CA SER A 90 4.45 -6.91 -2.36
C SER A 90 4.00 -8.30 -2.80
N GLY A 91 4.19 -9.32 -1.97
CA GLY A 91 3.73 -10.69 -2.24
C GLY A 91 2.21 -10.76 -2.40
N PHE A 92 1.44 -10.08 -1.54
CA PHE A 92 -0.01 -9.98 -1.68
C PHE A 92 -0.43 -9.25 -2.96
N LEU A 93 0.23 -8.13 -3.29
CA LEU A 93 -0.04 -7.37 -4.51
C LEU A 93 0.21 -8.22 -5.75
N ILE A 94 1.38 -8.87 -5.85
CA ILE A 94 1.75 -9.73 -6.99
C ILE A 94 0.77 -10.89 -7.12
N ALA A 95 0.45 -11.57 -6.02
CA ALA A 95 -0.49 -12.70 -6.03
C ALA A 95 -1.89 -12.27 -6.47
N GLY A 96 -2.37 -11.10 -6.00
CA GLY A 96 -3.63 -10.53 -6.41
C GLY A 96 -3.67 -10.14 -7.89
N PHE A 97 -2.63 -9.44 -8.37
CA PHE A 97 -2.47 -9.09 -9.78
C PHE A 97 -2.41 -10.32 -10.67
N TYR A 98 -1.68 -11.36 -10.27
CA TYR A 98 -1.59 -12.61 -11.03
C TYR A 98 -2.95 -13.29 -11.18
N GLU A 99 -3.78 -13.31 -10.12
CA GLU A 99 -5.14 -13.85 -10.21
C GLU A 99 -6.02 -13.05 -11.17
N ILE A 100 -5.99 -11.72 -11.08
CA ILE A 100 -6.75 -10.86 -12.00
C ILE A 100 -6.28 -11.06 -13.43
N TYR A 101 -4.97 -11.06 -13.67
CA TYR A 101 -4.38 -11.26 -15.00
C TYR A 101 -4.79 -12.60 -15.61
N LYS A 102 -4.73 -13.69 -14.83
CA LYS A 102 -5.12 -15.02 -15.30
C LYS A 102 -6.60 -15.05 -15.71
N ILE A 103 -7.47 -14.41 -14.95
CA ILE A 103 -8.91 -14.32 -15.26
C ILE A 103 -9.13 -13.46 -16.51
N SER A 104 -8.46 -12.32 -16.62
CA SER A 104 -8.57 -11.46 -17.80
C SER A 104 -8.15 -12.17 -19.09
N LYS A 105 -7.12 -13.03 -19.01
CA LYS A 105 -6.74 -13.93 -20.11
C LYS A 105 -7.80 -14.99 -20.41
N GLU A 106 -8.35 -15.64 -19.39
CA GLU A 106 -9.43 -16.63 -19.53
C GLU A 106 -10.67 -16.01 -20.22
N LEU A 107 -10.95 -14.73 -19.96
CA LEU A 107 -12.09 -13.99 -20.51
C LEU A 107 -11.84 -13.38 -21.90
N LYS A 108 -10.65 -13.55 -22.50
CA LYS A 108 -10.24 -12.91 -23.77
C LYS A 108 -10.43 -11.37 -23.79
N LEU A 109 -10.42 -10.73 -22.61
CA LEU A 109 -10.60 -9.27 -22.48
C LEU A 109 -9.40 -8.47 -23.03
N PHE A 110 -8.28 -9.15 -23.25
CA PHE A 110 -7.12 -8.63 -23.96
C PHE A 110 -6.85 -9.57 -25.14
N TYR A 111 -7.30 -9.15 -26.32
CA TYR A 111 -6.94 -9.73 -27.61
C TYR A 111 -5.80 -8.91 -28.22
#